data_AF-A0A975TPU0-F1
#
_entry.id   AF-A0A975TPU0-F1
#
_cell.length_a   1.000
_cell.length_b   1.000
_cell.length_c   1.000
_cell.angle_alpha   90.00
_cell.angle_beta   90.00
_cell.angle_gamma   90.00
#
_symmetry.space_group_name_H-M   'P 1'
#
loop_
_entity.id
_entity.type
_entity.pdbx_description
1 polymer ?
#
loop_
_entity_poly.entity_id
_entity_poly.type
_entity_poly.pdbx_seq_one_letter_code
_entity_poly.pdbx_strand_id
1 'polypeptide(L)'
;MKRLFGGARRRGELALVLTVIGQVDEDRTHNVFGSADASVHLSDLFTSVVARRLPAGTRPSIAPGLSGADRDLAIRLLTRPADDPWWSLQLRGMHLEHGAGSGSEDHLAAGELHPILVDALGDPVVAAWSSPAGDQRWYVIPDGTPWDNVLDWLVHRALPEYVPGALRRARSPFFVDPDLQTAGEQSARQSLEELEARYAEEKQRLEKELREAKEKAEAVRYGLLYGSGTELTKAVAQVLTAAGMRAVDLDEELGGTKSADLLVSAEGASARLVEVKGVSGPAQESYIGQLRQHLDTWPQLRPSVPVSEGVLIVNHQYKLHPSERSADVYTRPEHVASLASLPVTVVSAVQLFNWWRAGDWAAIRTAVLGGVIAAASSAAPVKRQQPFAPQRRWYDRLRK
;
A
#
# COMPACT_ATOMS: atom_id res chain seq x y z
N MET A 1 -38.96 13.96 -16.00
CA MET A 1 -37.61 14.57 -15.95
C MET A 1 -37.46 15.95 -16.62
N LYS A 2 -37.99 16.22 -17.83
CA LYS A 2 -37.84 17.53 -18.51
C LYS A 2 -38.16 18.77 -17.63
N ARG A 3 -39.19 18.69 -16.78
CA ARG A 3 -39.56 19.77 -15.83
C ARG A 3 -38.53 19.98 -14.71
N LEU A 4 -37.91 18.91 -14.20
CA LEU A 4 -36.87 18.97 -13.16
C LEU A 4 -35.63 19.68 -13.72
N PHE A 5 -35.11 19.20 -14.85
CA PHE A 5 -33.93 19.76 -15.50
C PHE A 5 -34.14 21.20 -15.97
N GLY A 6 -35.28 21.50 -16.60
CA GLY A 6 -35.62 22.87 -16.96
C GLY A 6 -35.83 23.80 -15.75
N GLY A 7 -36.22 23.25 -14.60
CA GLY A 7 -36.26 23.98 -13.33
C GLY A 7 -34.87 24.30 -12.80
N ALA A 8 -33.99 23.29 -12.72
CA ALA A 8 -32.63 23.42 -12.22
C ALA A 8 -31.80 24.40 -13.07
N ARG A 9 -31.85 24.26 -14.41
CA ARG A 9 -31.19 25.18 -15.36
C ARG A 9 -31.61 26.63 -15.17
N ARG A 10 -32.91 26.90 -15.03
CA ARG A 10 -33.43 28.28 -14.83
C ARG A 10 -32.92 28.91 -13.55
N ARG A 11 -32.48 28.12 -12.58
CA ARG A 11 -31.90 28.58 -11.31
C ARG A 11 -30.37 28.53 -11.27
N GLY A 12 -29.72 28.06 -12.34
CA GLY A 12 -28.27 27.84 -12.35
C GLY A 12 -27.83 26.75 -11.37
N GLU A 13 -28.68 25.75 -11.13
CA GLU A 13 -28.42 24.66 -10.18
C GLU A 13 -28.18 23.33 -10.88
N LEU A 14 -27.39 22.47 -10.25
CA LEU A 14 -27.24 21.07 -10.64
C LEU A 14 -28.53 20.29 -10.36
N ALA A 15 -28.96 19.46 -11.30
CA ALA A 15 -30.00 18.46 -11.06
C ALA A 15 -29.39 17.15 -10.57
N LEU A 16 -29.62 16.81 -9.29
CA LEU A 16 -29.28 15.49 -8.75
C LEU A 16 -30.39 14.48 -9.07
N VAL A 17 -30.00 13.33 -9.61
CA VAL A 17 -30.89 12.20 -9.90
C VAL A 17 -30.29 10.94 -9.27
N LEU A 18 -31.11 10.16 -8.59
CA LEU A 18 -30.75 8.81 -8.18
C LEU A 18 -31.49 7.81 -9.04
N THR A 19 -30.77 6.82 -9.54
CA THR A 19 -31.32 5.71 -10.29
C THR A 19 -30.76 4.40 -9.78
N VAL A 20 -31.60 3.39 -9.81
CA VAL A 20 -31.27 2.03 -9.40
C VAL A 20 -30.99 1.21 -10.66
N ILE A 21 -30.04 0.27 -10.59
CA ILE A 21 -29.70 -0.63 -11.69
C ILE A 21 -29.63 -2.08 -11.21
N GLY A 22 -30.05 -3.01 -12.07
CA GLY A 22 -30.19 -4.42 -11.74
C GLY A 22 -31.51 -4.75 -11.04
N GLN A 23 -31.72 -6.05 -10.79
CA GLN A 23 -32.80 -6.58 -9.97
C GLN A 23 -32.25 -7.70 -9.08
N VAL A 24 -32.45 -7.60 -7.77
CA VAL A 24 -31.93 -8.61 -6.81
C VAL A 24 -32.66 -9.95 -6.95
N ASP A 25 -33.96 -9.91 -7.18
CA ASP A 25 -34.85 -11.08 -7.22
C ASP A 25 -34.97 -11.76 -8.60
N GLU A 26 -34.21 -11.31 -9.62
CA GLU A 26 -34.25 -11.97 -10.92
C GLU A 26 -33.43 -13.26 -10.94
N ASP A 27 -34.16 -14.38 -10.93
CA ASP A 27 -33.69 -15.75 -11.14
C ASP A 27 -33.82 -16.16 -12.62
N ARG A 28 -33.52 -15.22 -13.54
CA ARG A 28 -33.65 -15.46 -14.99
C ARG A 28 -32.41 -16.13 -15.56
N THR A 29 -32.62 -17.08 -16.46
CA THR A 29 -31.57 -17.69 -17.29
C THR A 29 -30.92 -16.61 -18.16
N HIS A 30 -29.73 -16.17 -17.75
CA HIS A 30 -28.98 -15.12 -18.44
C HIS A 30 -28.53 -15.58 -19.84
N ASN A 31 -28.68 -14.71 -20.84
CA ASN A 31 -28.10 -14.95 -22.15
C ASN A 31 -26.60 -14.65 -22.08
N VAL A 32 -25.77 -15.69 -22.13
CA VAL A 32 -24.30 -15.57 -22.12
C VAL A 32 -23.78 -14.75 -23.32
N PHE A 33 -24.60 -14.57 -24.35
CA PHE A 33 -24.30 -13.77 -25.55
C PHE A 33 -24.89 -12.34 -25.51
N GLY A 34 -25.60 -11.96 -24.44
CA GLY A 34 -26.10 -10.60 -24.25
C GLY A 34 -25.01 -9.64 -23.79
N SER A 35 -24.95 -8.43 -24.35
CA SER A 35 -23.92 -7.45 -23.99
C SER A 35 -24.16 -6.73 -22.64
N ALA A 36 -25.34 -6.86 -22.04
CA ALA A 36 -25.71 -6.24 -20.76
C ALA A 36 -26.91 -6.97 -20.12
N ASP A 37 -26.95 -7.02 -18.78
CA ASP A 37 -28.06 -7.58 -17.99
C ASP A 37 -29.11 -6.52 -17.61
N ALA A 38 -28.70 -5.25 -17.46
CA ALA A 38 -29.59 -4.13 -17.18
C ALA A 38 -29.08 -2.85 -17.83
N SER A 39 -29.94 -1.85 -18.02
CA SER A 39 -29.53 -0.54 -18.53
C SER A 39 -30.40 0.60 -18.00
N VAL A 40 -29.79 1.78 -17.89
CA VAL A 40 -30.47 3.03 -17.53
C VAL A 40 -30.11 4.10 -18.57
N HIS A 41 -31.13 4.71 -19.18
CA HIS A 41 -30.93 5.84 -20.10
C HIS A 41 -30.71 7.15 -19.35
N LEU A 42 -29.69 7.90 -19.77
CA LEU A 42 -29.22 9.12 -19.11
C LEU A 42 -29.55 10.36 -19.94
N SER A 43 -30.45 11.21 -19.43
CA SER A 43 -30.79 12.55 -19.92
C SER A 43 -31.26 12.71 -21.38
N ASP A 44 -30.46 12.28 -22.37
CA ASP A 44 -30.71 12.19 -23.80
C ASP A 44 -31.06 10.74 -24.21
N LEU A 45 -31.43 10.55 -25.48
CA LEU A 45 -31.83 9.24 -26.00
C LEU A 45 -30.64 8.33 -26.34
N PHE A 46 -29.41 8.87 -26.32
CA PHE A 46 -28.24 8.23 -26.94
C PHE A 46 -27.20 7.78 -25.91
N THR A 47 -27.30 8.20 -24.65
CA THR A 47 -26.40 7.83 -23.57
C THR A 47 -27.08 6.91 -22.57
N SER A 48 -26.41 5.82 -22.19
CA SER A 48 -26.91 4.88 -21.19
C SER A 48 -25.79 4.36 -20.31
N VAL A 49 -26.11 4.00 -19.08
CA VAL A 49 -25.27 3.10 -18.27
C VAL A 49 -25.81 1.70 -18.43
N VAL A 50 -24.96 0.79 -18.90
CA VAL A 50 -25.26 -0.64 -18.96
C VAL A 50 -24.59 -1.35 -17.79
N ALA A 51 -25.23 -2.42 -17.32
CA ALA A 51 -24.81 -3.19 -16.18
C ALA A 51 -24.65 -4.67 -16.53
N ARG A 52 -23.62 -5.31 -15.99
CA ARG A 52 -23.42 -6.76 -16.03
C ARG A 52 -23.33 -7.31 -14.61
N ARG A 53 -24.11 -8.34 -14.30
CA ARG A 53 -24.15 -8.95 -12.97
C ARG A 53 -22.80 -9.60 -12.67
N LEU A 54 -22.28 -9.32 -11.48
CA LEU A 54 -21.02 -9.87 -10.99
C LEU A 54 -21.26 -11.16 -10.19
N PRO A 55 -20.25 -12.04 -10.08
CA PRO A 55 -20.34 -13.25 -9.27
C PRO A 55 -20.70 -12.95 -7.81
N ALA A 56 -21.42 -13.88 -7.18
CA ALA A 56 -21.74 -13.82 -5.76
C ALA A 56 -20.46 -13.71 -4.91
N GLY A 57 -20.52 -12.93 -3.81
CA GLY A 57 -19.38 -12.69 -2.94
C GLY A 57 -18.37 -11.66 -3.46
N THR A 58 -18.67 -10.96 -4.56
CA THR A 58 -17.91 -9.78 -4.99
C THR A 58 -17.83 -8.77 -3.85
N ARG A 59 -16.62 -8.28 -3.56
CA ARG A 59 -16.36 -7.27 -2.51
C ARG A 59 -15.85 -5.98 -3.13
N PRO A 60 -16.72 -5.00 -3.38
CA PRO A 60 -16.28 -3.72 -3.90
C PRO A 60 -15.36 -2.98 -2.93
N SER A 61 -14.58 -2.07 -3.48
CA SER A 61 -13.74 -1.14 -2.72
C SER A 61 -14.04 0.30 -3.13
N ILE A 62 -13.72 1.25 -2.24
CA ILE A 62 -13.90 2.68 -2.50
C ILE A 62 -12.95 3.11 -3.61
N ALA A 63 -13.47 3.80 -4.63
CA ALA A 63 -12.63 4.30 -5.72
C ALA A 63 -11.57 5.30 -5.19
N PRO A 64 -10.35 5.31 -5.76
CA PRO A 64 -9.30 6.20 -5.30
C PRO A 64 -9.66 7.67 -5.53
N GLY A 65 -9.22 8.55 -4.62
CA GLY A 65 -9.40 10.00 -4.78
C GLY A 65 -10.78 10.55 -4.37
N LEU A 66 -11.71 9.71 -3.89
CA LEU A 66 -13.01 10.18 -3.42
C LEU A 66 -12.92 10.98 -2.11
N SER A 67 -13.68 12.08 -2.08
CA SER A 67 -13.90 12.98 -0.94
C SER A 67 -15.38 13.36 -0.82
N GLY A 68 -15.72 14.12 0.22
CA GLY A 68 -17.04 14.73 0.37
C GLY A 68 -18.21 13.73 0.33
N ALA A 69 -19.31 14.14 -0.30
CA ALA A 69 -20.54 13.39 -0.41
C ALA A 69 -20.34 12.03 -1.08
N ASP A 70 -19.52 11.92 -2.13
CA ASP A 70 -19.37 10.66 -2.86
C ASP A 70 -18.65 9.59 -2.03
N ARG A 71 -17.65 9.99 -1.24
CA ARG A 71 -16.99 9.08 -0.29
C ARG A 71 -17.93 8.62 0.81
N ASP A 72 -18.77 9.52 1.32
CA ASP A 72 -19.77 9.19 2.34
C ASP A 72 -20.80 8.18 1.82
N LEU A 73 -21.26 8.35 0.58
CA LEU A 73 -22.12 7.37 -0.11
C LEU A 73 -21.41 6.01 -0.22
N ALA A 74 -20.15 6.00 -0.67
CA ALA A 74 -19.37 4.77 -0.80
C ALA A 74 -19.33 3.98 0.53
N ILE A 75 -19.04 4.65 1.64
CA ILE A 75 -18.98 4.01 2.98
C ILE A 75 -20.33 3.42 3.37
N ARG A 76 -21.43 4.13 3.11
CA ARG A 76 -22.79 3.65 3.43
C ARG A 76 -23.20 2.46 2.57
N LEU A 77 -22.81 2.45 1.29
CA LEU A 77 -23.15 1.35 0.38
C LEU A 77 -22.35 0.08 0.66
N LEU A 78 -21.15 0.20 1.27
CA LEU A 78 -20.38 -0.95 1.74
C LEU A 78 -21.03 -1.69 2.93
N THR A 79 -22.08 -1.14 3.54
CA THR A 79 -22.85 -1.86 4.58
C THR A 79 -23.97 -2.72 3.99
N ARG A 80 -24.06 -2.87 2.67
CA ARG A 80 -25.02 -3.81 2.04
C ARG A 80 -24.77 -5.24 2.52
N PRO A 81 -25.81 -6.09 2.56
CA PRO A 81 -25.65 -7.52 2.77
C PRO A 81 -24.62 -8.11 1.82
N ALA A 82 -23.73 -8.98 2.32
CA ALA A 82 -22.65 -9.55 1.51
C ALA A 82 -23.14 -10.49 0.40
N ASP A 83 -24.37 -11.02 0.56
CA ASP A 83 -24.99 -11.96 -0.37
C ASP A 83 -25.74 -11.26 -1.51
N ASP A 84 -25.93 -9.95 -1.40
CA ASP A 84 -26.58 -9.17 -2.44
C ASP A 84 -25.67 -9.04 -3.67
N PRO A 85 -26.21 -9.20 -4.89
CA PRO A 85 -25.44 -9.07 -6.12
C PRO A 85 -24.95 -7.63 -6.36
N TRP A 86 -23.84 -7.55 -7.07
CA TRP A 86 -23.28 -6.32 -7.64
C TRP A 86 -23.36 -6.37 -9.16
N TRP A 87 -23.27 -5.21 -9.79
CA TRP A 87 -23.21 -5.08 -11.24
C TRP A 87 -22.06 -4.19 -11.64
N SER A 88 -21.21 -4.63 -12.58
CA SER A 88 -20.24 -3.73 -13.20
C SER A 88 -20.94 -2.81 -14.19
N LEU A 89 -20.56 -1.54 -14.18
CA LEU A 89 -21.21 -0.44 -14.88
C LEU A 89 -20.31 0.06 -15.99
N GLN A 90 -20.89 0.28 -17.16
CA GLN A 90 -20.21 0.88 -18.30
C GLN A 90 -21.07 1.94 -18.95
N LEU A 91 -20.44 3.05 -19.34
CA LEU A 91 -21.10 4.11 -20.10
C LEU A 91 -21.13 3.70 -21.58
N ARG A 92 -22.32 3.67 -22.19
CA ARG A 92 -22.53 3.21 -23.56
C ARG A 92 -23.38 4.18 -24.37
N GLY A 93 -22.94 4.40 -25.61
CA GLY A 93 -23.66 5.12 -26.64
C GLY A 93 -24.76 4.27 -27.30
N MET A 94 -25.45 4.80 -28.31
CA MET A 94 -26.50 4.10 -29.03
C MET A 94 -26.09 3.85 -30.48
N HIS A 95 -26.33 2.62 -30.96
CA HIS A 95 -26.25 2.25 -32.36
C HIS A 95 -27.66 2.25 -32.95
N LEU A 96 -27.90 3.08 -33.96
CA LEU A 96 -29.17 3.12 -34.68
C LEU A 96 -29.01 2.47 -36.05
N GLU A 97 -29.70 1.35 -36.27
CA GLU A 97 -29.88 0.80 -37.61
C GLU A 97 -31.12 1.43 -38.25
N HIS A 98 -30.93 2.14 -39.36
CA HIS A 98 -32.05 2.66 -40.13
C HIS A 98 -32.58 1.56 -41.06
N GLY A 99 -33.88 1.28 -40.97
CA GLY A 99 -34.52 0.28 -41.83
C GLY A 99 -34.35 0.58 -43.34
N ALA A 100 -34.41 -0.48 -44.16
CA ALA A 100 -34.35 -0.43 -45.62
C ALA A 100 -32.99 -0.04 -46.26
N GLY A 101 -31.87 -0.44 -45.64
CA GLY A 101 -30.54 -0.30 -46.26
C GLY A 101 -29.97 1.12 -46.24
N SER A 102 -30.49 1.98 -45.37
CA SER A 102 -30.11 3.39 -45.26
C SER A 102 -28.92 3.67 -44.32
N GLY A 103 -28.22 2.62 -43.90
CA GLY A 103 -27.00 2.70 -43.10
C GLY A 103 -27.24 2.62 -41.59
N SER A 104 -26.16 2.50 -40.83
CA SER A 104 -26.15 2.56 -39.37
C SER A 104 -25.51 3.86 -38.90
N GLU A 105 -26.00 4.39 -37.79
CA GLU A 105 -25.48 5.59 -37.14
C GLU A 105 -25.02 5.25 -35.72
N ASP A 106 -23.75 5.54 -35.44
CA ASP A 106 -23.15 5.38 -34.12
C ASP A 106 -23.17 6.71 -33.37
N HIS A 107 -23.90 6.75 -32.26
CA HIS A 107 -23.85 7.85 -31.31
C HIS A 107 -22.96 7.47 -30.14
N LEU A 108 -21.85 8.19 -29.96
CA LEU A 108 -20.98 8.02 -28.80
C LEU A 108 -21.69 8.46 -27.51
N ALA A 109 -21.33 7.81 -26.41
CA ALA A 109 -21.86 8.17 -25.10
C ALA A 109 -21.35 9.56 -24.69
N ALA A 110 -22.25 10.39 -24.17
CA ALA A 110 -21.90 11.73 -23.69
C ALA A 110 -21.67 11.74 -22.16
N GLY A 111 -20.83 12.66 -21.71
CA GLY A 111 -20.54 12.87 -20.29
C GLY A 111 -19.48 11.93 -19.74
N GLU A 112 -19.34 11.92 -18.42
CA GLU A 112 -18.31 11.13 -17.73
C GLU A 112 -18.93 10.31 -16.60
N LEU A 113 -18.53 9.05 -16.50
CA LEU A 113 -18.95 8.14 -15.44
C LEU A 113 -17.84 8.07 -14.38
N HIS A 114 -18.05 8.73 -13.24
CA HIS A 114 -17.09 8.78 -12.15
C HIS A 114 -17.32 7.61 -11.18
N PRO A 115 -16.34 6.72 -10.98
CA PRO A 115 -16.49 5.58 -10.08
C PRO A 115 -16.58 6.02 -8.61
N ILE A 116 -17.53 5.42 -7.88
CA ILE A 116 -17.70 5.58 -6.43
C ILE A 116 -17.25 4.32 -5.70
N LEU A 117 -17.72 3.16 -6.16
CA LEU A 117 -17.23 1.85 -5.77
C LEU A 117 -16.73 1.13 -7.01
N VAL A 118 -15.65 0.37 -6.88
CA VAL A 118 -15.05 -0.44 -7.95
C VAL A 118 -14.87 -1.89 -7.52
N ASP A 119 -14.89 -2.80 -8.49
CA ASP A 119 -14.55 -4.21 -8.27
C ASP A 119 -13.02 -4.44 -8.21
N ALA A 120 -12.61 -5.71 -8.20
CA ALA A 120 -11.18 -6.07 -8.16
C ALA A 120 -10.39 -5.72 -9.43
N LEU A 121 -11.07 -5.49 -10.55
CA LEU A 121 -10.49 -5.07 -11.82
C LEU A 121 -10.48 -3.54 -11.97
N GLY A 122 -11.11 -2.82 -11.04
CA GLY A 122 -11.27 -1.38 -11.11
C GLY A 122 -12.52 -0.94 -11.87
N ASP A 123 -13.38 -1.88 -12.30
CA ASP A 123 -14.61 -1.55 -13.00
C ASP A 123 -15.63 -0.94 -12.02
N PRO A 124 -16.32 0.16 -12.39
CA PRO A 124 -17.28 0.79 -11.49
C PRO A 124 -18.45 -0.13 -11.18
N VAL A 125 -18.86 -0.23 -9.92
CA VAL A 125 -20.09 -0.93 -9.49
C VAL A 125 -21.13 0.01 -8.86
N VAL A 126 -20.68 1.21 -8.48
CA VAL A 126 -21.50 2.38 -8.17
C VAL A 126 -20.79 3.56 -8.80
N ALA A 127 -21.53 4.44 -9.46
CA ALA A 127 -20.94 5.58 -10.12
C ALA A 127 -21.87 6.80 -10.13
N ALA A 128 -21.26 7.98 -10.26
CA ALA A 128 -21.95 9.22 -10.58
C ALA A 128 -21.65 9.60 -12.04
N TRP A 129 -22.68 9.71 -12.88
CA TRP A 129 -22.54 10.28 -14.21
C TRP A 129 -22.76 11.79 -14.18
N SER A 130 -21.88 12.56 -14.83
CA SER A 130 -22.01 14.01 -15.00
C SER A 130 -22.32 14.34 -16.45
N SER A 131 -23.31 15.21 -16.69
CA SER A 131 -23.60 15.69 -18.04
C SER A 131 -22.44 16.55 -18.58
N PRO A 132 -22.21 16.59 -19.91
CA PRO A 132 -21.22 17.49 -20.51
C PRO A 132 -21.44 18.97 -20.16
N ALA A 133 -22.70 19.36 -19.97
CA ALA A 133 -23.07 20.72 -19.60
C ALA A 133 -22.87 21.04 -18.11
N GLY A 134 -22.49 20.06 -17.29
CA GLY A 134 -22.31 20.23 -15.84
C GLY A 134 -23.60 20.52 -15.08
N ASP A 135 -24.75 20.30 -15.70
CA ASP A 135 -26.08 20.68 -15.18
C ASP A 135 -26.87 19.51 -14.59
N GLN A 136 -26.35 18.30 -14.72
CA GLN A 136 -26.95 17.08 -14.20
C GLN A 136 -25.90 16.15 -13.62
N ARG A 137 -26.26 15.51 -12.50
CA ARG A 137 -25.46 14.45 -11.89
C ARG A 137 -26.37 13.29 -11.50
N TRP A 138 -26.08 12.12 -12.04
CA TRP A 138 -26.88 10.91 -11.88
C TRP A 138 -26.10 9.88 -11.08
N TYR A 139 -26.61 9.51 -9.91
CA TYR A 139 -26.06 8.43 -9.11
C TYR A 139 -26.71 7.11 -9.53
N VAL A 140 -25.90 6.19 -10.04
CA VAL A 140 -26.31 4.83 -10.41
C VAL A 140 -25.88 3.89 -9.29
N ILE A 141 -26.87 3.36 -8.56
CA ILE A 141 -26.66 2.45 -7.43
C ILE A 141 -27.31 1.08 -7.70
N PRO A 142 -26.83 -0.02 -7.10
CA PRO A 142 -27.44 -1.33 -7.29
C PRO A 142 -28.82 -1.41 -6.64
N ASP A 143 -29.71 -2.20 -7.24
CA ASP A 143 -30.96 -2.63 -6.60
C ASP A 143 -30.68 -3.40 -5.31
N GLY A 144 -31.61 -3.35 -4.34
CA GLY A 144 -31.44 -3.87 -2.98
C GLY A 144 -30.59 -2.99 -2.06
N THR A 145 -30.28 -1.76 -2.46
CA THR A 145 -29.65 -0.79 -1.57
C THR A 145 -30.62 -0.32 -0.48
N PRO A 146 -30.23 -0.29 0.82
CA PRO A 146 -31.05 0.27 1.89
C PRO A 146 -31.38 1.74 1.64
N TRP A 147 -32.64 2.02 1.29
CA TRP A 147 -33.03 3.35 0.82
C TRP A 147 -32.94 4.43 1.90
N ASP A 148 -33.12 4.06 3.17
CA ASP A 148 -32.94 4.97 4.30
C ASP A 148 -31.51 5.52 4.36
N ASN A 149 -30.49 4.70 4.08
CA ASN A 149 -29.09 5.15 4.05
C ASN A 149 -28.84 6.14 2.92
N VAL A 150 -29.48 5.92 1.78
CA VAL A 150 -29.33 6.77 0.58
C VAL A 150 -30.08 8.08 0.74
N LEU A 151 -31.29 8.06 1.31
CA LEU A 151 -32.05 9.27 1.60
C LEU A 151 -31.38 10.10 2.69
N ASP A 152 -30.87 9.46 3.75
CA ASP A 152 -30.11 10.14 4.80
C ASP A 152 -28.85 10.81 4.22
N TRP A 153 -28.11 10.11 3.36
CA TRP A 153 -26.98 10.67 2.63
C TRP A 153 -27.39 11.85 1.73
N LEU A 154 -28.47 11.70 0.96
CA LEU A 154 -28.93 12.71 0.03
C LEU A 154 -29.24 14.02 0.76
N VAL A 155 -29.95 13.93 1.89
CA VAL A 155 -30.37 15.08 2.69
C VAL A 155 -29.20 15.72 3.45
N HIS A 156 -28.32 14.92 4.04
CA HIS A 156 -27.29 15.43 4.95
C HIS A 156 -25.92 15.68 4.29
N ARG A 157 -25.68 15.15 3.08
CA ARG A 157 -24.38 15.27 2.39
C ARG A 157 -24.51 15.80 0.98
N ALA A 158 -25.25 15.09 0.11
CA ALA A 158 -25.27 15.41 -1.31
C ALA A 158 -25.98 16.74 -1.63
N LEU A 159 -27.15 16.98 -1.05
CA LEU A 159 -27.88 18.23 -1.27
C LEU A 159 -27.14 19.45 -0.70
N PRO A 160 -26.59 19.43 0.53
CA PRO A 160 -25.78 20.54 1.03
C PRO A 160 -24.55 20.85 0.17
N GLU A 161 -23.87 19.82 -0.34
CA GLU A 161 -22.65 19.98 -1.13
C GLU A 161 -22.94 20.46 -2.56
N TYR A 162 -23.89 19.83 -3.25
CA TYR A 162 -24.09 20.06 -4.69
C TYR A 162 -25.23 21.01 -5.04
N VAL A 163 -26.27 21.11 -4.19
CA VAL A 163 -27.46 21.93 -4.47
C VAL A 163 -27.96 22.67 -3.21
N PRO A 164 -27.11 23.45 -2.52
CA PRO A 164 -27.48 24.08 -1.24
C PRO A 164 -28.72 24.99 -1.37
N GLY A 165 -28.90 25.63 -2.53
CA GLY A 165 -30.07 26.45 -2.84
C GLY A 165 -31.41 25.69 -2.80
N ALA A 166 -31.41 24.38 -3.07
CA ALA A 166 -32.61 23.54 -2.97
C ALA A 166 -33.08 23.40 -1.52
N LEU A 167 -32.15 23.23 -0.58
CA LEU A 167 -32.49 23.09 0.83
C LEU A 167 -32.97 24.41 1.43
N ARG A 168 -32.37 25.55 1.02
CA ARG A 168 -32.83 26.90 1.40
C ARG A 168 -34.29 27.12 1.01
N ARG A 169 -34.67 26.72 -0.22
CA ARG A 169 -36.06 26.85 -0.71
C ARG A 169 -37.04 25.92 0.00
N ALA A 170 -36.61 24.70 0.28
CA ALA A 170 -37.43 23.74 1.00
C ALA A 170 -37.61 24.11 2.48
N ARG A 171 -36.91 25.14 2.98
CA ARG A 171 -36.82 25.50 4.40
C ARG A 171 -36.47 24.27 5.24
N SER A 172 -35.57 23.45 4.71
CA SER A 172 -35.21 22.18 5.32
C SER A 172 -34.53 22.43 6.67
N PRO A 173 -34.93 21.74 7.76
CA PRO A 173 -34.24 21.85 9.04
C PRO A 173 -32.81 21.28 8.98
N PHE A 174 -32.49 20.53 7.92
CA PHE A 174 -31.18 19.92 7.70
C PHE A 174 -30.19 20.83 6.96
N PHE A 175 -30.58 22.07 6.67
CA PHE A 175 -29.71 23.08 6.08
C PHE A 175 -29.73 24.34 6.92
N VAL A 176 -28.63 24.58 7.61
CA VAL A 176 -28.36 25.88 8.22
C VAL A 176 -27.64 26.71 7.17
N ASP A 177 -28.31 27.77 6.74
CA ASP A 177 -27.75 28.78 5.87
C ASP A 177 -26.46 29.32 6.48
N PRO A 178 -25.31 29.27 5.80
CA PRO A 178 -24.05 29.80 6.32
C PRO A 178 -24.17 31.25 6.79
N ASP A 179 -24.99 32.05 6.10
CA ASP A 179 -25.23 33.46 6.43
C ASP A 179 -26.03 33.66 7.72
N LEU A 180 -26.68 32.59 8.22
CA LEU A 180 -27.50 32.59 9.44
C LEU A 180 -26.84 31.83 10.60
N GLN A 181 -25.62 31.30 10.40
CA GLN A 181 -24.87 30.63 11.46
C GLN A 181 -24.50 31.61 12.57
N THR A 182 -24.63 31.16 13.82
CA THR A 182 -24.10 31.87 14.98
C THR A 182 -22.57 31.90 14.95
N ALA A 183 -21.97 32.85 15.67
CA ALA A 183 -20.51 32.90 15.80
C ALA A 183 -19.91 31.61 16.39
N GLY A 184 -20.66 30.92 17.27
CA GLY A 184 -20.24 29.63 17.84
C GLY A 184 -20.21 28.51 16.80
N GLU A 185 -21.21 28.43 15.93
CA GLU A 185 -21.26 27.44 14.83
C GLU A 185 -20.15 27.68 13.80
N GLN A 186 -19.91 28.95 13.44
CA GLN A 186 -18.81 29.32 12.55
C GLN A 186 -17.45 28.93 13.15
N SER A 187 -17.23 29.22 14.44
CA SER A 187 -15.99 28.87 15.13
C SER A 187 -15.77 27.36 15.24
N ALA A 188 -16.83 26.59 15.54
CA ALA A 188 -16.76 25.14 15.59
C ALA A 188 -16.46 24.55 14.20
N ARG A 189 -17.08 25.09 13.15
CA ARG A 189 -16.82 24.67 11.77
C ARG A 189 -15.37 24.95 11.35
N GLN A 190 -14.85 26.14 11.64
CA GLN A 190 -13.44 26.46 11.38
C GLN A 190 -12.50 25.48 12.12
N SER A 191 -12.83 25.16 13.38
CA SER A 191 -12.03 24.20 14.16
C SER A 191 -12.03 22.78 13.54
N LEU A 192 -13.14 22.36 12.92
CA LEU A 192 -13.21 21.09 12.18
C LEU A 192 -12.40 21.15 10.89
N GLU A 193 -12.53 22.21 10.10
CA GLU A 193 -11.76 22.41 8.86
C GLU A 193 -10.24 22.43 9.15
N GLU A 194 -9.80 23.10 10.22
CA GLU A 194 -8.41 23.10 10.67
C GLU A 194 -7.92 21.72 11.15
N LEU A 195 -8.78 20.92 11.79
CA LEU A 195 -8.44 19.56 12.19
C LEU A 195 -8.28 18.65 10.97
N GLU A 196 -9.20 18.72 10.02
CA GLU A 196 -9.16 17.95 8.78
C GLU A 196 -7.93 18.29 7.95
N ALA A 197 -7.59 19.57 7.82
CA ALA A 197 -6.38 20.03 7.14
C ALA A 197 -5.10 19.45 7.79
N ARG A 198 -4.97 19.58 9.11
CA ARG A 198 -3.81 19.03 9.84
C ARG A 198 -3.70 17.52 9.70
N TYR A 199 -4.82 16.80 9.75
CA TYR A 199 -4.82 15.36 9.59
C TYR A 199 -4.39 14.94 8.18
N ALA A 200 -4.85 15.65 7.14
CA ALA A 200 -4.48 15.39 5.76
C ALA A 200 -2.97 15.59 5.53
N GLU A 201 -2.41 16.70 6.04
CA GLU A 201 -0.97 17.00 5.95
C GLU A 201 -0.12 15.95 6.68
N GLU A 202 -0.50 15.61 7.92
CA GLU A 202 0.19 14.60 8.73
C GLU A 202 0.19 13.24 8.05
N LYS A 203 -0.97 12.83 7.51
CA LYS A 203 -1.11 11.57 6.78
C LYS A 203 -0.21 11.54 5.55
N GLN A 204 -0.19 12.60 4.74
CA GLN A 204 0.65 12.67 3.55
C GLN A 204 2.13 12.61 3.91
N ARG A 205 2.55 13.29 4.99
CA ARG A 205 3.92 13.23 5.50
C ARG A 205 4.31 11.81 5.89
N LEU A 206 3.48 11.14 6.71
CA LEU A 206 3.74 9.78 7.15
C LEU A 206 3.76 8.76 6.00
N GLU A 207 2.88 8.91 5.00
CA GLU A 207 2.90 8.05 3.81
C GLU A 207 4.18 8.23 2.98
N LYS A 208 4.68 9.47 2.87
CA LYS A 208 5.95 9.76 2.21
C LYS A 208 7.13 9.18 2.99
N GLU A 209 7.18 9.39 4.31
CA GLU A 209 8.22 8.82 5.19
C GLU A 209 8.25 7.28 5.09
N LEU A 210 7.08 6.63 5.08
CA LEU A 210 6.98 5.19 4.90
C LEU A 210 7.50 4.71 3.54
N ARG A 211 7.18 5.45 2.46
CA ARG A 211 7.65 5.12 1.11
C ARG A 211 9.17 5.22 1.02
N GLU A 212 9.75 6.31 1.50
CA GLU A 212 11.20 6.51 1.53
C GLU A 212 11.90 5.45 2.39
N ALA A 213 11.33 5.08 3.53
CA ALA A 213 11.87 4.02 4.38
C ALA A 213 11.83 2.65 3.67
N LYS A 214 10.75 2.35 2.93
CA LYS A 214 10.64 1.12 2.13
C LYS A 214 11.67 1.08 1.02
N GLU A 215 11.84 2.17 0.27
CA GLU A 215 12.81 2.26 -0.84
C GLU A 215 14.24 2.09 -0.35
N LYS A 216 14.63 2.78 0.74
CA LYS A 216 15.96 2.62 1.35
C LYS A 216 16.23 1.19 1.82
N ALA A 217 15.20 0.52 2.34
CA ALA A 217 15.32 -0.85 2.83
C ALA A 217 15.36 -1.90 1.71
N GLU A 218 14.85 -1.59 0.51
CA GLU A 218 14.61 -2.59 -0.54
C GLU A 218 15.91 -3.18 -1.09
N ALA A 219 16.92 -2.35 -1.36
CA ALA A 219 18.21 -2.82 -1.85
C ALA A 219 18.89 -3.82 -0.89
N VAL A 220 18.89 -3.52 0.41
CA VAL A 220 19.45 -4.42 1.43
C VAL A 220 18.61 -5.69 1.58
N ARG A 221 17.28 -5.54 1.64
CA ARG A 221 16.34 -6.67 1.79
C ARG A 221 16.46 -7.64 0.62
N TYR A 222 16.40 -7.13 -0.60
CA TYR A 222 16.49 -7.96 -1.79
C TYR A 222 17.88 -8.58 -1.92
N GLY A 223 18.94 -7.79 -1.75
CA GLY A 223 20.31 -8.29 -1.88
C GLY A 223 20.66 -9.38 -0.87
N LEU A 224 20.26 -9.26 0.40
CA LEU A 224 20.51 -10.31 1.41
C LEU A 224 19.62 -11.54 1.23
N LEU A 225 18.35 -11.37 0.86
CA LEU A 225 17.39 -12.47 0.83
C LEU A 225 17.37 -13.20 -0.52
N TYR A 226 17.62 -12.52 -1.62
CA TYR A 226 17.49 -13.09 -2.97
C TYR A 226 18.72 -12.88 -3.84
N GLY A 227 19.60 -11.94 -3.47
CA GLY A 227 20.80 -11.61 -4.23
C GLY A 227 21.87 -12.71 -4.20
N SER A 228 22.75 -12.63 -5.21
CA SER A 228 23.98 -13.43 -5.31
C SER A 228 25.08 -12.60 -5.98
N GLY A 229 26.34 -13.02 -5.85
CA GLY A 229 27.48 -12.28 -6.40
C GLY A 229 27.52 -10.82 -5.91
N THR A 230 27.73 -9.89 -6.83
CA THR A 230 27.93 -8.45 -6.52
C THR A 230 26.75 -7.81 -5.80
N GLU A 231 25.51 -8.22 -6.09
CA GLU A 231 24.33 -7.70 -5.40
C GLU A 231 24.32 -8.07 -3.91
N LEU A 232 24.69 -9.31 -3.60
CA LEU A 232 24.78 -9.79 -2.23
C LEU A 232 25.95 -9.11 -1.50
N THR A 233 27.12 -9.02 -2.12
CA THR A 233 28.30 -8.33 -1.56
C THR A 233 28.00 -6.87 -1.22
N LYS A 234 27.32 -6.14 -2.12
CA LYS A 234 26.90 -4.75 -1.88
C LYS A 234 25.91 -4.63 -0.72
N ALA A 235 24.92 -5.52 -0.62
CA ALA A 235 23.97 -5.52 0.48
C ALA A 235 24.63 -5.84 1.82
N VAL A 236 25.58 -6.79 1.85
CA VAL A 236 26.41 -7.08 3.02
C VAL A 236 27.22 -5.84 3.42
N ALA A 237 27.94 -5.21 2.49
CA ALA A 237 28.74 -4.00 2.78
C ALA A 237 27.89 -2.85 3.35
N GLN A 238 26.67 -2.66 2.84
CA GLN A 238 25.73 -1.67 3.36
C GLN A 238 25.30 -1.98 4.80
N VAL A 239 25.02 -3.24 5.13
CA VAL A 239 24.66 -3.66 6.50
C VAL A 239 25.81 -3.44 7.46
N LEU A 240 27.03 -3.80 7.04
CA LEU A 240 28.22 -3.63 7.87
C LEU A 240 28.52 -2.15 8.12
N THR A 241 28.32 -1.32 7.09
CA THR A 241 28.44 0.14 7.20
C THR A 241 27.37 0.74 8.12
N ALA A 242 26.12 0.27 8.01
CA ALA A 242 25.04 0.67 8.91
C ALA A 242 25.31 0.27 10.37
N ALA A 243 26.05 -0.82 10.60
CA ALA A 243 26.49 -1.25 11.93
C ALA A 243 27.71 -0.47 12.47
N GLY A 244 28.20 0.54 11.74
CA GLY A 244 29.30 1.41 12.15
C GLY A 244 30.69 0.89 11.79
N MET A 245 30.79 -0.09 10.88
CA MET A 245 32.07 -0.63 10.41
C MET A 245 32.45 0.01 9.07
N ARG A 246 33.75 0.11 8.79
CA ARG A 246 34.24 0.44 7.46
C ARG A 246 34.39 -0.86 6.66
N ALA A 247 33.58 -1.03 5.64
CA ALA A 247 33.69 -2.12 4.67
C ALA A 247 34.31 -1.60 3.37
N VAL A 248 35.38 -2.25 2.90
CA VAL A 248 36.08 -1.91 1.66
C VAL A 248 36.00 -3.09 0.70
N ASP A 249 35.63 -2.83 -0.55
CA ASP A 249 35.60 -3.82 -1.63
C ASP A 249 37.03 -4.11 -2.10
N LEU A 250 37.49 -5.33 -1.90
CA LEU A 250 38.86 -5.72 -2.19
C LEU A 250 39.08 -6.05 -3.68
N ASP A 251 38.04 -6.42 -4.41
CA ASP A 251 38.13 -6.61 -5.85
C ASP A 251 38.38 -5.26 -6.54
N GLU A 252 37.72 -4.21 -6.09
CA GLU A 252 37.97 -2.85 -6.56
C GLU A 252 39.34 -2.33 -6.10
N GLU A 253 39.71 -2.53 -4.83
CA GLU A 253 40.97 -1.98 -4.27
C GLU A 253 42.22 -2.67 -4.82
N LEU A 254 42.17 -4.00 -5.04
CA LEU A 254 43.32 -4.79 -5.47
C LEU A 254 43.34 -5.04 -6.99
N GLY A 255 42.29 -4.65 -7.71
CA GLY A 255 42.16 -4.83 -9.16
C GLY A 255 41.91 -6.29 -9.55
N GLY A 256 40.78 -6.85 -9.10
CA GLY A 256 40.30 -8.20 -9.36
C GLY A 256 40.33 -9.12 -8.13
N THR A 257 39.89 -10.37 -8.33
CA THR A 257 39.67 -11.40 -7.30
C THR A 257 40.97 -11.99 -6.73
N LYS A 258 41.74 -11.16 -6.03
CA LYS A 258 43.04 -11.52 -5.42
C LYS A 258 42.91 -11.91 -3.94
N SER A 259 41.83 -11.53 -3.29
CA SER A 259 41.55 -11.81 -1.88
C SER A 259 40.07 -12.10 -1.67
N ALA A 260 39.61 -12.10 -0.42
CA ALA A 260 38.18 -12.19 -0.10
C ALA A 260 37.42 -10.95 -0.63
N ASP A 261 36.08 -11.02 -0.69
CA ASP A 261 35.27 -9.93 -1.25
C ASP A 261 35.44 -8.59 -0.52
N LEU A 262 35.48 -8.58 0.82
CA LEU A 262 35.51 -7.35 1.62
C LEU A 262 36.61 -7.38 2.70
N LEU A 263 37.19 -6.21 2.98
CA LEU A 263 37.96 -5.93 4.19
C LEU A 263 37.11 -5.06 5.13
N VAL A 264 36.91 -5.54 6.36
CA VAL A 264 36.07 -4.86 7.35
C VAL A 264 36.91 -4.45 8.55
N SER A 265 36.72 -3.22 9.00
CA SER A 265 37.43 -2.67 10.16
C SER A 265 36.53 -1.76 10.99
N ALA A 266 36.84 -1.61 12.27
CA ALA A 266 36.23 -0.61 13.14
C ALA A 266 37.29 -0.06 14.10
N GLU A 267 37.04 1.10 14.66
CA GLU A 267 37.93 1.71 15.65
C GLU A 267 38.09 0.80 16.87
N GLY A 268 39.35 0.51 17.25
CA GLY A 268 39.66 -0.35 18.39
C GLY A 268 39.48 -1.86 18.15
N ALA A 269 39.17 -2.30 16.93
CA ALA A 269 39.04 -3.71 16.57
C ALA A 269 39.99 -4.12 15.42
N SER A 270 40.46 -5.37 15.46
CA SER A 270 41.26 -5.94 14.37
C SER A 270 40.44 -6.04 13.09
N ALA A 271 41.09 -5.77 11.95
CA ALA A 271 40.45 -5.93 10.65
C ALA A 271 40.15 -7.40 10.35
N ARG A 272 39.13 -7.63 9.53
CA ARG A 272 38.59 -8.95 9.19
C ARG A 272 38.40 -9.06 7.69
N LEU A 273 38.79 -10.21 7.13
CA LEU A 273 38.42 -10.56 5.77
C LEU A 273 37.01 -11.15 5.78
N VAL A 274 36.15 -10.67 4.89
CA VAL A 274 34.78 -11.14 4.77
C VAL A 274 34.57 -11.69 3.37
N GLU A 275 34.21 -12.96 3.31
CA GLU A 275 33.86 -13.68 2.08
C GLU A 275 32.35 -13.85 2.02
N VAL A 276 31.76 -13.60 0.85
CA VAL A 276 30.32 -13.56 0.62
C VAL A 276 29.94 -14.55 -0.47
N LYS A 277 29.19 -15.59 -0.11
CA LYS A 277 28.77 -16.64 -1.04
C LYS A 277 27.25 -16.75 -1.17
N GLY A 278 26.75 -16.72 -2.41
CA GLY A 278 25.37 -17.03 -2.75
C GLY A 278 25.27 -18.41 -3.41
N VAL A 279 24.39 -19.28 -2.92
CA VAL A 279 24.17 -20.62 -3.51
C VAL A 279 22.70 -21.02 -3.42
N SER A 280 22.16 -21.60 -4.49
CA SER A 280 20.73 -21.94 -4.56
C SER A 280 20.34 -23.16 -3.72
N GLY A 281 21.33 -23.97 -3.30
CA GLY A 281 21.16 -25.16 -2.46
C GLY A 281 21.89 -25.02 -1.12
N PRO A 282 22.23 -26.14 -0.46
CA PRO A 282 23.06 -26.13 0.75
C PRO A 282 24.43 -25.48 0.51
N ALA A 283 25.00 -24.87 1.56
CA ALA A 283 26.34 -24.31 1.51
C ALA A 283 27.40 -25.40 1.32
N GLN A 284 28.43 -25.10 0.54
CA GLN A 284 29.56 -26.01 0.35
C GLN A 284 30.58 -25.82 1.47
N GLU A 285 31.11 -26.91 2.02
CA GLU A 285 32.16 -26.88 3.05
C GLU A 285 33.50 -26.32 2.50
N SER A 286 33.70 -26.40 1.18
CA SER A 286 34.88 -25.85 0.48
C SER A 286 35.03 -24.33 0.63
N TYR A 287 33.95 -23.60 0.91
CA TYR A 287 34.00 -22.14 1.10
C TYR A 287 34.88 -21.73 2.29
N ILE A 288 34.94 -22.56 3.33
CA ILE A 288 35.82 -22.32 4.48
C ILE A 288 37.29 -22.47 4.06
N GLY A 289 37.59 -23.48 3.23
CA GLY A 289 38.93 -23.67 2.67
C GLY A 289 39.38 -22.48 1.83
N GLN A 290 38.49 -21.93 1.02
CA GLN A 290 38.75 -20.73 0.21
C GLN A 290 39.06 -19.51 1.08
N LEU A 291 38.24 -19.24 2.10
CA LEU A 291 38.50 -18.13 3.04
C LEU A 291 39.81 -18.31 3.79
N ARG A 292 40.16 -19.53 4.20
CA ARG A 292 41.46 -19.81 4.82
C ARG A 292 42.63 -19.52 3.88
N GLN A 293 42.52 -19.88 2.60
CA GLN A 293 43.54 -19.55 1.61
C GLN A 293 43.73 -18.03 1.48
N HIS A 294 42.64 -17.24 1.55
CA HIS A 294 42.73 -15.78 1.56
C HIS A 294 43.45 -15.27 2.81
N LEU A 295 43.16 -15.81 4.00
CA LEU A 295 43.87 -15.47 5.24
C LEU A 295 45.37 -15.78 5.16
N ASP A 296 45.74 -16.94 4.61
CA ASP A 296 47.15 -17.35 4.47
C ASP A 296 47.91 -16.47 3.46
N THR A 297 47.22 -15.98 2.42
CA THR A 297 47.81 -15.14 1.37
C THR A 297 47.86 -13.66 1.76
N TRP A 298 46.98 -13.22 2.68
CA TRP A 298 46.82 -11.82 3.03
C TRP A 298 48.11 -11.11 3.48
N PRO A 299 48.98 -11.70 4.33
CA PRO A 299 50.23 -11.06 4.73
C PRO A 299 51.17 -10.72 3.56
N GLN A 300 51.06 -11.43 2.43
CA GLN A 300 51.85 -11.18 1.23
C GLN A 300 51.27 -10.02 0.39
N LEU A 301 49.94 -9.83 0.44
CA LEU A 301 49.24 -8.78 -0.30
C LEU A 301 49.27 -7.43 0.44
N ARG A 302 49.07 -7.45 1.76
CA ARG A 302 49.00 -6.25 2.62
C ARG A 302 49.74 -6.49 3.95
N PRO A 303 51.08 -6.50 3.96
CA PRO A 303 51.87 -6.76 5.17
C PRO A 303 51.61 -5.77 6.32
N SER A 304 51.18 -4.54 6.00
CA SER A 304 50.94 -3.46 6.96
C SER A 304 49.55 -3.50 7.63
N VAL A 305 48.65 -4.38 7.19
CA VAL A 305 47.28 -4.48 7.73
C VAL A 305 47.10 -5.89 8.28
N PRO A 306 47.32 -6.14 9.59
CA PRO A 306 47.19 -7.47 10.14
C PRO A 306 45.74 -7.92 10.13
N VAL A 307 45.50 -9.12 9.61
CA VAL A 307 44.23 -9.85 9.71
C VAL A 307 44.55 -11.25 10.21
N SER A 308 43.90 -11.66 11.30
CA SER A 308 44.08 -12.98 11.90
C SER A 308 42.87 -13.90 11.72
N GLU A 309 41.72 -13.35 11.35
CA GLU A 309 40.45 -14.08 11.33
C GLU A 309 39.56 -13.60 10.17
N GLY A 310 38.71 -14.51 9.69
CA GLY A 310 37.79 -14.28 8.59
C GLY A 310 36.32 -14.49 8.97
N VAL A 311 35.42 -13.94 8.16
CA VAL A 311 33.98 -14.12 8.28
C VAL A 311 33.43 -14.62 6.95
N LEU A 312 32.69 -15.71 6.98
CA LEU A 312 32.00 -16.26 5.82
C LEU A 312 30.51 -15.94 5.94
N ILE A 313 29.99 -15.11 5.03
CA ILE A 313 28.57 -14.79 4.95
C ILE A 313 27.94 -15.57 3.79
N VAL A 314 26.94 -16.40 4.10
CA VAL A 314 26.36 -17.30 3.09
C VAL A 314 24.86 -17.07 2.92
N ASN A 315 24.44 -16.66 1.72
CA ASN A 315 23.05 -16.73 1.27
C ASN A 315 22.81 -18.10 0.62
N HIS A 316 22.62 -19.12 1.44
CA HIS A 316 22.31 -20.48 1.00
C HIS A 316 20.81 -20.64 0.77
N GLN A 317 20.44 -21.59 -0.09
CA GLN A 317 19.05 -21.87 -0.44
C GLN A 317 18.26 -20.63 -0.91
N TYR A 318 18.91 -19.69 -1.61
CA TYR A 318 18.30 -18.39 -1.92
C TYR A 318 17.06 -18.45 -2.83
N LYS A 319 16.78 -19.61 -3.43
CA LYS A 319 15.57 -19.87 -4.22
C LYS A 319 14.35 -20.26 -3.36
N LEU A 320 14.54 -20.66 -2.11
CA LEU A 320 13.44 -20.93 -1.17
C LEU A 320 12.90 -19.61 -0.60
N HIS A 321 11.67 -19.61 -0.12
CA HIS A 321 11.15 -18.43 0.59
C HIS A 321 11.96 -18.21 1.89
N PRO A 322 12.31 -16.97 2.30
CA PRO A 322 13.14 -16.74 3.48
C PRO A 322 12.62 -17.37 4.79
N SER A 323 11.31 -17.56 4.94
CA SER A 323 10.71 -18.22 6.11
C SER A 323 10.92 -19.74 6.15
N GLU A 324 11.35 -20.34 5.04
CA GLU A 324 11.56 -21.79 4.90
C GLU A 324 13.04 -22.17 5.02
N ARG A 325 13.94 -21.17 5.10
CA ARG A 325 15.38 -21.37 5.15
C ARG A 325 15.86 -21.54 6.58
N SER A 326 16.87 -22.38 6.75
CA SER A 326 17.59 -22.48 8.02
C SER A 326 18.48 -21.25 8.23
N ALA A 327 18.64 -20.83 9.48
CA ALA A 327 19.69 -19.88 9.84
C ALA A 327 21.07 -20.58 9.90
N ASP A 328 21.09 -21.89 10.15
CA ASP A 328 22.30 -22.70 10.24
C ASP A 328 22.83 -23.01 8.84
N VAL A 329 23.98 -22.44 8.50
CA VAL A 329 24.63 -22.61 7.19
C VAL A 329 25.10 -24.05 6.97
N TYR A 330 25.58 -24.70 8.03
CA TYR A 330 26.04 -26.09 8.04
C TYR A 330 25.34 -26.84 9.17
N THR A 331 24.86 -28.05 8.88
CA THR A 331 24.09 -28.87 9.85
C THR A 331 24.78 -30.16 10.25
N ARG A 332 25.85 -30.56 9.54
CA ARG A 332 26.62 -31.77 9.84
C ARG A 332 27.41 -31.57 11.15
N PRO A 333 27.11 -32.32 12.23
CA PRO A 333 27.68 -32.05 13.56
C PRO A 333 29.20 -32.07 13.59
N GLU A 334 29.83 -33.02 12.90
CA GLU A 334 31.28 -33.16 12.80
C GLU A 334 31.94 -31.95 12.13
N HIS A 335 31.28 -31.40 11.10
CA HIS A 335 31.76 -30.22 10.40
C HIS A 335 31.60 -28.98 11.28
N VAL A 336 30.43 -28.80 11.88
CA VAL A 336 30.16 -27.68 12.79
C VAL A 336 31.12 -27.67 13.99
N ALA A 337 31.40 -28.84 14.57
CA ALA A 337 32.38 -28.97 15.66
C ALA A 337 33.79 -28.56 15.20
N SER A 338 34.16 -28.86 13.95
CA SER A 338 35.45 -28.45 13.40
C SER A 338 35.59 -26.93 13.21
N LEU A 339 34.49 -26.20 13.03
CA LEU A 339 34.52 -24.73 12.89
C LEU A 339 35.00 -24.04 14.17
N ALA A 340 34.73 -24.62 15.34
CA ALA A 340 35.09 -24.02 16.62
C ALA A 340 36.60 -23.87 16.85
N SER A 341 37.43 -24.62 16.10
CA SER A 341 38.89 -24.54 16.16
C SER A 341 39.51 -23.72 15.02
N LEU A 342 38.69 -23.17 14.11
CA LEU A 342 39.15 -22.39 12.97
C LEU A 342 39.00 -20.88 13.23
N PRO A 343 39.88 -20.02 12.66
CA PRO A 343 39.78 -18.57 12.76
C PRO A 343 38.71 -18.01 11.80
N VAL A 344 37.56 -18.70 11.68
CA VAL A 344 36.49 -18.37 10.74
C VAL A 344 35.14 -18.34 11.46
N THR A 345 34.44 -17.22 11.36
CA THR A 345 33.05 -17.11 11.80
C THR A 345 32.11 -17.27 10.61
N VAL A 346 31.05 -18.07 10.75
CA VAL A 346 30.06 -18.29 9.67
C VAL A 346 28.73 -17.65 10.04
N VAL A 347 28.15 -16.87 9.12
CA VAL A 347 26.88 -16.18 9.31
C VAL A 347 26.00 -16.41 8.08
N SER A 348 24.73 -16.79 8.27
CA SER A 348 23.79 -16.83 7.15
C SER A 348 23.28 -15.44 6.79
N ALA A 349 23.01 -15.18 5.51
CA ALA A 349 22.43 -13.92 5.07
C ALA A 349 21.04 -13.67 5.69
N VAL A 350 20.28 -14.74 5.99
CA VAL A 350 19.00 -14.65 6.72
C VAL A 350 19.21 -14.17 8.15
N GLN A 351 20.21 -14.70 8.88
CA GLN A 351 20.52 -14.24 10.23
C GLN A 351 20.99 -12.78 10.23
N LEU A 352 21.85 -12.42 9.28
CA LEU A 352 22.32 -11.04 9.09
C LEU A 352 21.15 -10.09 8.80
N PHE A 353 20.22 -10.50 7.93
CA PHE A 353 19.01 -9.75 7.64
C PHE A 353 18.13 -9.59 8.88
N ASN A 354 17.96 -10.64 9.69
CA ASN A 354 17.16 -10.58 10.90
C ASN A 354 17.72 -9.59 11.92
N TRP A 355 19.04 -9.56 12.12
CA TRP A 355 19.69 -8.56 12.97
C TRP A 355 19.52 -7.14 12.41
N TRP A 356 19.77 -6.95 11.10
CA TRP A 356 19.61 -5.65 10.46
C TRP A 356 18.17 -5.12 10.57
N ARG A 357 17.17 -5.97 10.31
CA ARG A 357 15.75 -5.60 10.42
C ARG A 357 15.35 -5.24 11.85
N ALA A 358 15.95 -5.89 12.85
CA ALA A 358 15.72 -5.62 14.26
C ALA A 358 16.52 -4.41 14.80
N GLY A 359 17.46 -3.86 14.02
CA GLY A 359 18.41 -2.84 14.47
C GLY A 359 19.44 -3.38 15.48
N ASP A 360 19.71 -4.69 15.47
CA ASP A 360 20.68 -5.33 16.36
C ASP A 360 22.11 -5.18 15.83
N TRP A 361 22.60 -3.95 15.83
CA TRP A 361 23.94 -3.60 15.37
C TRP A 361 25.04 -4.26 16.20
N ALA A 362 24.76 -4.56 17.47
CA ALA A 362 25.71 -5.20 18.38
C ALA A 362 25.94 -6.66 18.01
N ALA A 363 24.89 -7.42 17.67
CA ALA A 363 25.04 -8.78 17.18
C ALA A 363 25.84 -8.83 15.88
N ILE A 364 25.58 -7.91 14.95
CA ILE A 364 26.32 -7.80 13.69
C ILE A 364 27.81 -7.54 13.95
N ARG A 365 28.14 -6.54 14.76
CA ARG A 365 29.54 -6.23 15.11
C ARG A 365 30.22 -7.41 15.81
N THR A 366 29.53 -8.07 16.75
CA THR A 366 30.08 -9.21 17.48
C THR A 366 30.37 -10.39 16.56
N ALA A 367 29.45 -10.69 15.64
CA ALA A 367 29.62 -11.77 14.67
C ALA A 367 30.76 -11.49 13.66
N VAL A 368 30.99 -10.21 13.32
CA VAL A 368 31.97 -9.86 12.28
C VAL A 368 33.35 -9.60 12.87
N LEU A 369 33.46 -8.80 13.94
CA LEU A 369 34.73 -8.35 14.52
C LEU A 369 35.20 -9.18 15.72
N GLY A 370 34.33 -10.05 16.26
CA GLY A 370 34.58 -10.75 17.52
C GLY A 370 34.20 -9.91 18.75
N GLY A 371 34.03 -10.58 19.89
CA GLY A 371 33.56 -9.94 21.12
C GLY A 371 34.70 -9.37 21.96
N VAL A 372 35.07 -8.10 21.74
CA VAL A 372 35.27 -7.04 22.76
C VAL A 372 35.32 -5.69 22.03
N ILE A 373 34.23 -4.93 22.02
CA ILE A 373 34.33 -3.47 22.04
C ILE A 373 33.58 -3.03 23.28
N ALA A 374 34.36 -2.59 24.28
CA ALA A 374 33.84 -2.04 25.52
C ALA A 374 32.84 -0.92 25.20
N ALA A 375 31.66 -1.04 25.80
CA ALA A 375 30.59 -0.09 25.67
C ALA A 375 31.05 1.31 26.12
N ALA A 376 31.26 2.22 25.16
CA ALA A 376 31.13 3.64 25.43
C ALA A 376 29.63 3.96 25.43
N SER A 377 29.07 3.92 26.63
CA SER A 377 27.73 4.42 26.96
C SER A 377 27.62 5.90 26.59
N SER A 378 26.70 6.26 25.71
CA SER A 378 25.84 7.45 25.84
C SER A 378 24.90 7.59 24.64
N ALA A 379 23.64 7.19 24.82
CA ALA A 379 22.47 7.97 24.39
C ALA A 379 21.23 7.42 25.09
N ALA A 380 20.48 8.33 25.71
CA ALA A 380 19.41 8.12 26.68
C ALA A 380 18.29 7.16 26.21
N PRO A 381 17.58 6.50 27.15
CA PRO A 381 16.44 5.67 26.83
C PRO A 381 15.34 6.52 26.19
N VAL A 382 15.02 6.22 24.93
CA VAL A 382 13.75 6.63 24.33
C VAL A 382 12.65 6.04 25.20
N LYS A 383 11.88 6.91 25.88
CA LYS A 383 10.66 6.53 26.59
C LYS A 383 9.80 5.72 25.64
N ARG A 384 9.65 4.41 25.90
CA ARG A 384 8.51 3.64 25.40
C ARG A 384 7.25 4.36 25.87
N GLN A 385 6.55 5.00 24.94
CA GLN A 385 5.16 5.38 25.19
C GLN A 385 4.39 4.10 25.49
N GLN A 386 3.84 4.02 26.70
CA GLN A 386 2.90 2.98 27.08
C GLN A 386 1.72 2.98 26.11
N PRO A 387 1.15 1.82 25.77
CA PRO A 387 -0.11 1.76 25.07
C PRO A 387 -1.19 2.45 25.92
N PHE A 388 -1.92 3.38 25.30
CA PHE A 388 -3.09 4.03 25.89
C PHE A 388 -4.03 2.95 26.45
N ALA A 389 -4.19 2.92 27.77
CA ALA A 389 -5.25 2.16 28.40
C ALA A 389 -6.62 2.74 27.98
N PRO A 390 -7.64 1.92 27.72
CA PRO A 390 -8.96 2.41 27.35
C PRO A 390 -9.60 3.14 28.54
N GLN A 391 -9.79 4.45 28.42
CA GLN A 391 -10.56 5.22 29.39
C GLN A 391 -12.02 4.74 29.39
N ARG A 392 -12.40 4.09 30.49
CA ARG A 392 -13.79 3.74 30.79
C ARG A 392 -14.60 5.00 31.13
N ARG A 393 -15.69 5.17 30.36
CA ARG A 393 -17.05 5.65 30.73
C ARG A 393 -17.19 6.98 31.48
N TRP A 394 -17.77 7.95 30.76
CA TRP A 394 -18.30 9.23 31.27
C TRP A 394 -19.80 9.21 31.65
N TYR A 395 -20.45 8.04 31.72
CA TYR A 395 -21.92 7.95 31.84
C TYR A 395 -22.52 7.81 33.26
N ASP A 396 -21.78 8.05 34.35
CA ASP A 396 -22.31 7.87 35.73
C ASP A 396 -22.50 9.15 36.56
N ARG A 397 -22.69 10.31 35.93
CA ARG A 397 -23.01 11.56 36.66
C ARG A 397 -24.23 12.30 36.12
N LEU A 398 -25.39 11.63 36.01
CA LEU A 398 -26.70 12.30 35.86
C LEU A 398 -27.87 11.43 36.40
N ARG A 399 -27.68 10.80 37.56
CA ARG A 399 -28.78 10.31 38.40
C ARG A 399 -28.52 10.64 39.86
N LYS A 400 -29.00 11.80 40.29
CA LYS A 400 -29.56 12.06 41.61
C LYS A 400 -30.50 13.25 41.51
#